data_AF-A0A7L0HTJ5-F1
#
_entry.id   AF-A0A7L0HTJ5-F1
#
_cell.length_a   1.000
_cell.length_b   1.000
_cell.length_c   1.000
_cell.angle_alpha   90.00
_cell.angle_beta   90.00
_cell.angle_gamma   90.00
#
_symmetry.space_group_name_H-M   'P 1'
#
loop_
_entity.id
_entity.type
_entity.pdbx_description
1 polymer ?
#
loop_
_entity_poly.entity_id
_entity_poly.type
_entity_poly.pdbx_seq_one_letter_code
_entity_poly.pdbx_strand_id
1 'polypeptide(L)'
;MFHLFSHCWSWLQAIQEPIRKVTLLVVGLDNAGKTSVVMDIERALAGEVLPAPQPGQTLLRVDRFEVTLVDLPGGQRSRGAWRSHYGSAHGLLFVLDSSDLARMEEARKVLSRVLSHPDISGKPILLLANKQDAAAALLPCELIERLSLERLVNENRSPCRIEPCVAKRGHPAAPVRATLQGLRWLLRTA
;
A
#
# COMPACT_ATOMS: atom_id res chain seq x y z
N MET A 1 4.46 -46.12 10.32
CA MET A 1 3.06 -45.64 10.45
C MET A 1 2.94 -44.24 11.09
N PHE A 2 4.03 -43.45 11.19
CA PHE A 2 4.01 -42.13 11.87
C PHE A 2 4.04 -40.91 10.92
N HIS A 3 4.16 -41.10 9.60
CA HIS A 3 4.27 -40.00 8.64
C HIS A 3 2.93 -39.40 8.15
N LEU A 4 1.80 -40.05 8.40
CA LEU A 4 0.47 -39.55 7.98
C LEU A 4 -0.12 -38.53 8.98
N PHE A 5 0.25 -38.60 10.26
CA PHE A 5 -0.31 -37.74 11.30
C PHE A 5 0.31 -36.34 11.36
N SER A 6 1.57 -36.17 10.94
CA SER A 6 2.23 -34.85 10.92
C SER A 6 1.61 -33.91 9.89
N HIS A 7 1.21 -34.44 8.73
CA HIS A 7 0.62 -33.64 7.65
C HIS A 7 -0.80 -33.16 7.99
N CYS A 8 -1.63 -34.00 8.61
CA CYS A 8 -2.96 -33.58 9.11
C CYS A 8 -2.85 -32.52 10.21
N TRP A 9 -1.85 -32.62 11.09
CA TRP A 9 -1.64 -31.64 12.16
C TRP A 9 -1.21 -30.27 11.65
N SER A 10 -0.30 -30.22 10.67
CA SER A 10 0.05 -28.96 10.00
C SER A 10 -1.12 -28.35 9.22
N TRP A 11 -1.99 -29.19 8.67
CA TRP A 11 -3.20 -28.76 7.95
C TRP A 11 -4.26 -28.22 8.92
N LEU A 12 -4.47 -28.88 10.06
CA LEU A 12 -5.34 -28.42 11.14
C LEU A 12 -4.84 -27.12 11.78
N GLN A 13 -3.53 -26.96 11.98
CA GLN A 13 -2.94 -25.71 12.46
C GLN A 13 -3.10 -24.57 11.44
N ALA A 14 -2.95 -24.84 10.14
CA ALA A 14 -3.17 -23.85 9.09
C ALA A 14 -4.64 -23.38 9.01
N ILE A 15 -5.60 -24.25 9.36
CA ILE A 15 -7.03 -23.89 9.46
C ILE A 15 -7.33 -23.05 10.71
N GLN A 16 -6.48 -23.12 11.74
CA GLN A 16 -6.68 -22.45 13.03
C GLN A 16 -5.91 -21.13 13.22
N GLU A 17 -5.16 -20.66 12.22
CA GLU A 17 -4.45 -19.38 12.38
C GLU A 17 -5.44 -18.21 12.57
N PRO A 18 -5.29 -17.40 13.64
CA PRO A 18 -6.21 -16.31 13.93
C PRO A 18 -6.13 -15.21 12.88
N ILE A 19 -7.26 -14.54 12.67
CA ILE A 19 -7.33 -13.36 11.79
C ILE A 19 -6.38 -12.28 12.33
N ARG A 20 -5.46 -11.82 11.48
CA ARG A 20 -4.53 -10.74 11.84
C ARG A 20 -5.11 -9.39 11.44
N LYS A 21 -5.21 -8.45 12.38
CA LYS A 21 -5.63 -7.07 12.11
C LYS A 21 -4.44 -6.24 11.66
N VAL A 22 -4.57 -5.53 10.55
CA VAL A 22 -3.49 -4.75 9.95
C VAL A 22 -4.02 -3.38 9.53
N THR A 23 -3.34 -2.31 9.94
CA THR A 23 -3.66 -0.94 9.51
C THR A 23 -2.62 -0.48 8.50
N LEU A 24 -3.05 -0.08 7.31
CA LEU A 24 -2.19 0.44 6.26
C LEU A 24 -2.55 1.91 5.99
N LEU A 25 -1.55 2.78 5.96
CA LEU A 25 -1.78 4.18 5.59
C LEU A 25 -1.63 4.34 4.07
N VAL A 26 -2.62 4.96 3.45
CA VAL A 26 -2.57 5.33 2.04
C VAL A 26 -2.12 6.78 1.95
N VAL A 27 -0.89 6.99 1.51
CA VAL A 27 -0.19 8.29 1.51
C VAL A 27 0.38 8.60 0.13
N GLY A 28 0.76 9.86 -0.09
CA GLY A 28 1.24 10.36 -1.38
C GLY A 28 0.70 11.76 -1.68
N LEU A 29 1.25 12.41 -2.71
CA LEU A 29 0.87 13.77 -3.07
C LEU A 29 -0.62 13.86 -3.43
N ASP A 30 -1.19 15.05 -3.30
CA ASP A 30 -2.50 15.36 -3.85
C ASP A 30 -2.55 15.07 -5.36
N ASN A 31 -3.72 14.64 -5.82
CA ASN A 31 -3.96 14.21 -7.19
C ASN A 31 -3.17 12.97 -7.66
N ALA A 32 -2.42 12.28 -6.79
CA ALA A 32 -1.74 11.04 -7.14
C ALA A 32 -2.67 9.85 -7.41
N GLY A 33 -3.93 9.92 -6.94
CA GLY A 33 -4.94 8.87 -7.14
C GLY A 33 -5.16 7.93 -5.94
N LYS A 34 -4.76 8.33 -4.72
CA LYS A 34 -4.96 7.56 -3.47
C LYS A 34 -6.38 7.01 -3.30
N THR A 35 -7.37 7.89 -3.28
CA THR A 35 -8.78 7.49 -3.14
C THR A 35 -9.24 6.58 -4.28
N SER A 36 -8.77 6.81 -5.51
CA SER A 36 -9.09 5.94 -6.65
C SER A 36 -8.52 4.54 -6.46
N VAL A 37 -7.28 4.41 -5.96
CA VAL A 37 -6.66 3.13 -5.62
C VAL A 37 -7.47 2.40 -4.55
N VAL A 38 -7.88 3.09 -3.48
CA VAL A 38 -8.71 2.49 -2.42
C VAL A 38 -10.02 1.95 -2.99
N MET A 39 -10.71 2.75 -3.78
CA MET A 39 -11.96 2.34 -4.44
C MET A 39 -11.76 1.17 -5.42
N ASP A 40 -10.62 1.11 -6.10
CA ASP A 40 -10.32 -0.01 -7.02
C ASP A 40 -10.04 -1.30 -6.25
N ILE A 41 -9.34 -1.22 -5.11
CA ILE A 41 -9.12 -2.35 -4.21
C ILE A 41 -10.46 -2.84 -3.65
N GLU A 42 -11.32 -1.93 -3.17
CA GLU A 42 -12.67 -2.25 -2.68
C GLU A 42 -13.49 -3.00 -3.73
N ARG A 43 -13.52 -2.49 -4.97
CA ARG A 43 -14.27 -3.13 -6.06
C ARG A 43 -13.68 -4.49 -6.45
N ALA A 44 -12.36 -4.61 -6.47
CA ALA A 44 -11.70 -5.88 -6.81
C ALA A 44 -11.89 -6.96 -5.74
N LEU A 45 -12.18 -6.56 -4.50
CA LEU A 45 -12.46 -7.44 -3.37
C LEU A 45 -13.96 -7.43 -3.00
N ALA A 46 -14.84 -7.17 -3.98
CA ALA A 46 -16.28 -7.12 -3.74
C ALA A 46 -16.76 -8.39 -3.01
N GLY A 47 -17.43 -8.22 -1.86
CA GLY A 47 -17.84 -9.29 -0.95
C GLY A 47 -17.00 -9.40 0.33
N GLU A 48 -15.81 -8.80 0.36
CA GLU A 48 -14.91 -8.78 1.53
C GLU A 48 -14.84 -7.41 2.21
N VAL A 49 -15.65 -6.44 1.77
CA VAL A 49 -15.75 -5.12 2.39
C VAL A 49 -16.60 -5.20 3.65
N LEU A 50 -16.06 -4.72 4.76
CA LEU A 50 -16.71 -4.70 6.07
C LEU A 50 -17.16 -3.27 6.42
N PRO A 51 -18.09 -3.09 7.38
CA PRO A 51 -18.50 -1.77 7.84
C PRO A 51 -17.29 -0.93 8.29
N ALA A 52 -17.13 0.26 7.70
CA ALA A 52 -16.03 1.15 8.01
C ALA A 52 -16.11 1.65 9.47
N PRO A 53 -15.03 1.57 10.26
CA PRO A 53 -15.06 1.99 11.66
C PRO A 53 -15.11 3.51 11.83
N GLN A 54 -14.55 4.27 10.88
CA GLN A 54 -14.49 5.75 10.91
C GLN A 54 -14.50 6.33 9.49
N PRO A 55 -14.91 7.61 9.31
CA PRO A 55 -14.79 8.30 8.02
C PRO A 55 -13.34 8.32 7.50
N GLY A 56 -13.16 8.09 6.20
CA GLY A 56 -11.83 8.01 5.58
C GLY A 56 -11.08 6.70 5.83
N GLN A 57 -11.72 5.72 6.46
CA GLN A 57 -11.21 4.37 6.59
C GLN A 57 -12.04 3.38 5.78
N THR A 58 -11.36 2.41 5.19
CA THR A 58 -11.98 1.25 4.55
C THR A 58 -11.52 0.01 5.26
N LEU A 59 -12.47 -0.83 5.69
CA LEU A 59 -12.19 -2.12 6.29
C LEU A 59 -12.43 -3.23 5.26
N LEU A 60 -11.41 -4.03 5.01
CA LEU A 60 -11.40 -5.10 4.02
C LEU A 60 -10.94 -6.40 4.66
N ARG A 61 -11.45 -7.52 4.16
CA ARG A 61 -10.88 -8.83 4.44
C ARG A 61 -10.05 -9.28 3.24
N VAL A 62 -8.79 -9.63 3.49
CA VAL A 62 -7.85 -10.10 2.46
C VAL A 62 -7.17 -11.34 2.98
N ASP A 63 -7.48 -12.49 2.39
CA ASP A 63 -7.01 -13.80 2.85
C ASP A 63 -7.32 -13.96 4.38
N ARG A 64 -6.29 -14.03 5.24
CA ARG A 64 -6.42 -14.14 6.71
C ARG A 64 -6.28 -12.81 7.46
N PHE A 65 -6.35 -11.69 6.75
CA PHE A 65 -6.14 -10.36 7.30
C PHE A 65 -7.42 -9.54 7.31
N GLU A 66 -7.66 -8.83 8.41
CA GLU A 66 -8.62 -7.73 8.50
C GLU A 66 -7.83 -6.43 8.35
N VAL A 67 -7.97 -5.80 7.20
CA VAL A 67 -7.12 -4.70 6.73
C VAL A 67 -7.90 -3.39 6.81
N THR A 68 -7.42 -2.47 7.63
CA THR A 68 -7.91 -1.09 7.69
C THR A 68 -7.03 -0.22 6.80
N LEU A 69 -7.56 0.22 5.66
CA LEU A 69 -6.93 1.26 4.83
C LEU A 69 -7.33 2.63 5.35
N VAL A 70 -6.36 3.50 5.63
CA VAL A 70 -6.61 4.88 6.06
C VAL A 70 -6.19 5.82 4.93
N ASP A 71 -7.16 6.41 4.21
CA ASP A 71 -6.90 7.36 3.11
C ASP A 71 -6.58 8.75 3.67
N LEU A 72 -5.32 9.17 3.55
CA LEU A 72 -4.85 10.42 4.14
C LEU A 72 -4.75 11.53 3.09
N PRO A 73 -5.29 12.75 3.36
CA PRO A 73 -5.24 13.85 2.41
C PRO A 73 -3.82 14.26 2.02
N GLY A 74 -3.57 14.35 0.71
CA GLY A 74 -2.24 14.57 0.12
C GLY A 74 -1.82 16.02 -0.08
N GLY A 75 -2.67 16.99 0.22
CA GLY A 75 -2.36 18.40 0.01
C GLY A 75 -1.24 18.86 0.92
N GLN A 76 -0.36 19.75 0.46
CA GLN A 76 0.81 20.18 1.22
C GLN A 76 0.50 20.62 2.67
N ARG A 77 -0.63 21.32 2.88
CA ARG A 77 -1.09 21.78 4.20
C ARG A 77 -1.64 20.67 5.10
N SER A 78 -2.15 19.57 4.53
CA SER A 78 -2.75 18.46 5.27
C SER A 78 -1.76 17.37 5.67
N ARG A 79 -0.60 17.27 5.00
CA ARG A 79 0.43 16.24 5.26
C ARG A 79 0.98 16.24 6.68
N GLY A 80 0.84 17.36 7.41
CA GLY A 80 1.20 17.44 8.83
C GLY A 80 0.42 16.46 9.70
N ALA A 81 -0.87 16.23 9.36
CA ALA A 81 -1.76 15.35 10.12
C ALA A 81 -1.41 13.86 9.97
N TRP A 82 -0.61 13.46 8.97
CA TRP A 82 -0.27 12.04 8.78
C TRP A 82 0.42 11.42 10.01
N ARG A 83 1.18 12.23 10.75
CA ARG A 83 1.94 11.81 11.93
C ARG A 83 1.07 11.21 13.03
N SER A 84 -0.18 11.65 13.18
CA SER A 84 -1.09 11.07 14.19
C SER A 84 -1.47 9.62 13.91
N HIS A 85 -1.21 9.11 12.69
CA HIS A 85 -1.53 7.75 12.28
C HIS A 85 -0.30 6.83 12.21
N TYR A 86 0.92 7.36 12.32
CA TYR A 86 2.13 6.56 12.12
C TYR A 86 2.33 5.47 13.16
N GLY A 87 1.99 5.75 14.42
CA GLY A 87 2.11 4.78 15.52
C GLY A 87 1.24 3.52 15.31
N SER A 88 0.06 3.66 14.70
CA SER A 88 -0.86 2.53 14.46
C SER A 88 -0.66 1.85 13.10
N ALA A 89 0.17 2.41 12.22
CA ALA A 89 0.47 1.84 10.91
C ALA A 89 1.25 0.53 11.04
N HIS A 90 0.95 -0.47 10.23
CA HIS A 90 1.74 -1.69 10.08
C HIS A 90 2.55 -1.66 8.78
N GLY A 91 2.10 -0.88 7.79
CA GLY A 91 2.77 -0.65 6.52
C GLY A 91 2.17 0.53 5.77
N LEU A 92 2.75 0.86 4.62
CA LEU A 92 2.35 2.01 3.82
C LEU A 92 1.98 1.60 2.38
N LEU A 93 0.90 2.18 1.86
CA LEU A 93 0.66 2.29 0.42
C LEU A 93 1.04 3.71 0.00
N PHE A 94 2.17 3.87 -0.67
CA PHE A 94 2.58 5.17 -1.22
C PHE A 94 2.15 5.26 -2.67
N VAL A 95 1.13 6.08 -2.96
CA VAL A 95 0.60 6.26 -4.31
C VAL A 95 1.30 7.44 -4.96
N LEU A 96 1.93 7.18 -6.10
CA LEU A 96 2.68 8.13 -6.89
C LEU A 96 2.01 8.34 -8.25
N ASP A 97 1.88 9.58 -8.69
CA ASP A 97 1.57 9.88 -10.09
C ASP A 97 2.84 9.70 -10.92
N SER A 98 2.90 8.64 -11.73
CA SER A 98 4.09 8.33 -12.53
C SER A 98 4.28 9.28 -13.71
N SER A 99 3.25 10.05 -14.06
CA SER A 99 3.26 11.00 -15.18
C SER A 99 3.61 12.43 -14.77
N ASP A 100 3.64 12.73 -13.47
CA ASP A 100 3.89 14.06 -12.95
C ASP A 100 5.38 14.31 -12.68
N LEU A 101 6.14 14.49 -13.77
CA LEU A 101 7.58 14.71 -13.73
C LEU A 101 7.96 15.98 -12.95
N ALA A 102 7.11 17.01 -12.99
CA ALA A 102 7.35 18.30 -12.33
C ALA A 102 7.34 18.18 -10.80
N ARG A 103 6.52 17.28 -10.25
CA ARG A 103 6.43 17.05 -8.80
C ARG A 103 7.19 15.81 -8.31
N MET A 104 8.00 15.18 -9.15
CA MET A 104 8.77 13.99 -8.77
C MET A 104 9.73 14.26 -7.60
N GLU A 105 10.40 15.41 -7.59
CA GLU A 105 11.29 15.79 -6.48
C GLU A 105 10.51 16.10 -5.19
N GLU A 106 9.30 16.65 -5.29
CA GLU A 106 8.41 16.82 -4.15
C GLU A 106 7.99 15.47 -3.58
N ALA A 107 7.61 14.52 -4.46
CA ALA A 107 7.25 13.17 -4.06
C ALA A 107 8.41 12.45 -3.37
N ARG A 108 9.63 12.58 -3.89
CA ARG A 108 10.86 12.05 -3.27
C ARG A 108 11.08 12.61 -1.88
N LYS A 109 10.97 13.93 -1.70
CA LYS A 109 11.11 14.58 -0.39
C LYS A 109 10.03 14.12 0.61
N VAL A 110 8.79 13.99 0.15
CA VAL A 110 7.70 13.48 0.99
C VAL A 110 7.93 12.03 1.39
N LEU A 111 8.30 11.17 0.44
CA LEU A 111 8.64 9.77 0.70
C LEU A 111 9.79 9.65 1.71
N SER A 112 10.88 10.38 1.50
CA SER A 112 12.03 10.41 2.41
C SER A 112 11.63 10.84 3.82
N ARG A 113 10.84 11.91 3.96
CA ARG A 113 10.33 12.40 5.26
C ARG A 113 9.42 11.39 5.96
N VAL A 114 8.62 10.64 5.20
CA VAL A 114 7.73 9.60 5.75
C VAL A 114 8.57 8.43 6.26
N LEU A 115 9.47 7.90 5.44
CA LEU A 115 10.31 6.75 5.78
C LEU A 115 11.29 7.03 6.93
N SER A 116 11.77 8.26 7.06
CA SER A 116 12.67 8.67 8.13
C SER A 116 12.00 8.87 9.48
N HIS A 117 10.67 8.77 9.56
CA HIS A 117 9.96 8.93 10.83
C HIS A 117 10.19 7.68 11.71
N PRO A 118 10.51 7.82 13.01
CA PRO A 118 10.77 6.67 13.89
C PRO A 118 9.65 5.64 13.91
N ASP A 119 8.39 6.10 13.95
CA ASP A 119 7.22 5.23 13.91
C ASP A 119 6.97 4.55 12.56
N ILE A 120 7.69 4.91 11.49
CA ILE A 120 7.54 4.33 10.15
C ILE A 120 8.77 3.51 9.74
N SER A 121 9.96 3.91 10.18
CA SER A 121 11.21 3.21 9.88
C SER A 121 11.08 1.72 10.22
N GLY A 122 11.54 0.86 9.32
CA GLY A 122 11.40 -0.59 9.44
C GLY A 122 10.09 -1.17 8.92
N LYS A 123 9.03 -0.37 8.78
CA LYS A 123 7.74 -0.86 8.24
C LYS A 123 7.80 -1.01 6.72
N PRO A 124 7.13 -2.02 6.15
CA PRO A 124 7.12 -2.24 4.71
C PRO A 124 6.30 -1.18 3.97
N ILE A 125 6.71 -0.90 2.73
CA ILE A 125 6.09 0.05 1.83
C ILE A 125 5.81 -0.57 0.47
N LEU A 126 4.56 -0.44 0.02
CA LEU A 126 4.15 -0.69 -1.34
C LEU A 126 4.06 0.65 -2.08
N LEU A 127 4.96 0.88 -3.02
CA LEU A 127 4.89 2.04 -3.92
C LEU A 127 4.02 1.68 -5.12
N LEU A 128 2.88 2.34 -5.25
CA LEU A 128 2.00 2.21 -6.41
C LEU A 128 2.33 3.30 -7.42
N ALA A 129 2.96 2.89 -8.51
CA ALA A 129 3.27 3.74 -9.65
C ALA A 129 1.98 3.90 -10.48
N ASN A 130 1.15 4.87 -10.09
CA ASN A 130 -0.17 5.09 -10.68
C ASN A 130 -0.10 5.90 -11.98
N LYS A 131 -1.21 5.88 -12.73
CA LYS A 131 -1.41 6.57 -14.03
C LYS A 131 -0.51 6.06 -15.14
N GLN A 132 -0.24 4.75 -15.15
CA GLN A 132 0.55 4.08 -16.19
C GLN A 132 -0.10 4.09 -17.59
N ASP A 133 -1.33 4.59 -17.70
CA ASP A 133 -2.01 4.84 -18.96
C ASP A 133 -1.63 6.19 -19.60
N ALA A 134 -0.97 7.09 -18.86
CA ALA A 134 -0.51 8.36 -19.39
C ALA A 134 0.75 8.19 -20.24
N ALA A 135 0.84 8.91 -21.37
CA ALA A 135 1.98 8.83 -22.29
C ALA A 135 3.33 9.21 -21.66
N ALA A 136 3.32 10.08 -20.64
CA ALA A 136 4.51 10.52 -19.91
C ALA A 136 4.79 9.71 -18.64
N ALA A 137 4.07 8.60 -18.41
CA ALA A 137 4.24 7.79 -17.21
C ALA A 137 5.60 7.09 -17.20
N LEU A 138 6.36 7.30 -16.13
CA LEU A 138 7.61 6.59 -15.89
C LEU A 138 7.34 5.13 -15.51
N LEU A 139 8.18 4.24 -16.03
CA LEU A 139 8.20 2.84 -15.65
C LEU A 139 8.78 2.66 -14.24
N PRO A 140 8.48 1.53 -13.55
CA PRO A 140 9.01 1.25 -12.22
C PRO A 140 10.54 1.37 -12.08
N CYS A 141 11.31 0.94 -13.09
CA CYS A 141 12.76 1.07 -13.08
C CYS A 141 13.23 2.53 -13.07
N GLU A 142 12.62 3.38 -13.88
CA GLU A 142 12.93 4.82 -13.93
C GLU A 142 12.56 5.51 -12.61
N LEU A 143 11.46 5.09 -11.98
CA LEU A 143 11.03 5.59 -10.68
C LEU A 143 12.02 5.21 -9.57
N ILE A 144 12.61 4.02 -9.61
CA ILE A 144 13.64 3.59 -8.65
C ILE A 144 14.83 4.57 -8.69
N GLU A 145 15.30 4.93 -9.88
CA GLU A 145 16.39 5.89 -10.06
C GLU A 145 16.00 7.30 -9.63
N ARG A 146 14.88 7.82 -10.15
CA ARG A 146 14.41 9.20 -9.90
C ARG A 146 14.12 9.48 -8.43
N LEU A 147 13.60 8.49 -7.70
CA LEU A 147 13.34 8.62 -6.28
C LEU A 147 14.56 8.27 -5.41
N SER A 148 15.64 7.76 -6.01
CA SER A 148 16.75 7.12 -5.28
C SER A 148 16.22 6.06 -4.31
N LEU A 149 15.28 5.24 -4.77
CA LEU A 149 14.42 4.43 -3.92
C LEU A 149 15.22 3.42 -3.12
N GLU A 150 16.19 2.72 -3.74
CA GLU A 150 17.07 1.75 -3.07
C GLU A 150 17.79 2.38 -1.87
N ARG A 151 18.36 3.57 -2.05
CA ARG A 151 19.03 4.28 -0.97
C ARG A 151 18.07 4.62 0.16
N LEU A 152 16.91 5.21 -0.16
CA LEU A 152 15.92 5.61 0.83
C LEU A 152 15.39 4.42 1.64
N VAL A 153 15.09 3.30 1.00
CA VAL A 153 14.51 2.14 1.67
C VAL A 153 15.54 1.41 2.53
N ASN A 154 16.80 1.35 2.08
CA ASN A 154 17.90 0.76 2.85
C ASN A 154 18.27 1.61 4.08
N GLU A 155 18.38 2.92 3.92
CA GLU A 155 18.65 3.86 5.03
C GLU A 155 17.59 3.73 6.15
N ASN A 156 16.33 3.53 5.77
CA ASN A 156 15.21 3.45 6.71
C ASN A 156 14.79 2.02 7.07
N ARG A 157 15.52 1.00 6.56
CA ARG A 157 15.28 -0.44 6.76
C ARG A 157 13.85 -0.89 6.40
N SER A 158 13.21 -0.21 5.46
CA SER A 158 11.83 -0.46 5.06
C SER A 158 11.80 -1.40 3.86
N PRO A 159 11.29 -2.64 3.98
CA PRO A 159 11.09 -3.50 2.80
C PRO A 159 10.20 -2.78 1.79
N CYS A 160 10.60 -2.76 0.52
CA CYS A 160 9.91 -2.00 -0.51
C CYS A 160 9.56 -2.87 -1.71
N ARG A 161 8.34 -2.71 -2.23
CA ARG A 161 7.90 -3.25 -3.52
C ARG A 161 7.26 -2.14 -4.31
N ILE A 162 7.52 -2.11 -5.61
CA ILE A 162 6.88 -1.19 -6.56
C ILE A 162 5.96 -1.97 -7.49
N GLU A 163 4.76 -1.46 -7.74
CA GLU A 163 3.80 -2.05 -8.68
C GLU A 163 3.23 -0.96 -9.60
N PRO A 164 3.17 -1.19 -10.92
CA PRO A 164 2.46 -0.31 -11.83
C PRO A 164 0.95 -0.45 -11.61
N CYS A 165 0.22 0.66 -11.65
CA CYS A 165 -1.24 0.64 -11.60
C CYS A 165 -1.90 1.76 -12.41
N VAL A 166 -3.18 1.55 -12.72
CA VAL A 166 -4.04 2.53 -13.39
C VAL A 166 -5.33 2.61 -12.59
N ALA A 167 -5.39 3.59 -11.68
CA ALA A 167 -6.56 3.81 -10.86
C ALA A 167 -7.43 4.96 -11.38
N LYS A 168 -8.66 4.65 -11.80
CA LYS A 168 -9.61 5.60 -12.40
C LYS A 168 -10.96 5.56 -11.69
N ARG A 169 -11.54 6.73 -11.44
CA ARG A 169 -12.93 6.80 -10.95
C ARG A 169 -13.89 6.42 -12.08
N GLY A 170 -14.76 5.45 -11.83
CA GLY A 170 -15.92 5.16 -12.69
C GLY A 170 -15.62 4.41 -14.00
N HIS A 171 -14.46 3.75 -14.13
CA HIS A 171 -14.21 2.81 -15.22
C HIS A 171 -14.28 1.36 -14.72
N PRO A 172 -14.66 0.39 -15.57
CA PRO A 172 -14.58 -1.03 -15.22
C PRO A 172 -13.15 -1.33 -14.80
N ALA A 173 -13.01 -2.10 -13.72
CA ALA A 173 -11.72 -2.35 -13.06
C ALA A 173 -10.65 -2.68 -14.10
N ALA A 174 -9.71 -1.75 -14.31
CA ALA A 174 -8.44 -2.07 -14.95
C ALA A 174 -7.82 -3.26 -14.18
N PRO A 175 -6.94 -4.07 -14.78
CA PRO A 175 -6.42 -5.26 -14.11
C PRO A 175 -5.73 -4.90 -12.77
N VAL A 176 -6.47 -5.02 -11.66
CA VAL A 176 -6.03 -4.74 -10.28
C VAL A 176 -5.08 -5.84 -9.77
N ARG A 177 -4.69 -6.78 -10.64
CA ARG A 177 -3.88 -7.95 -10.26
C ARG A 177 -2.55 -7.55 -9.64
N ALA A 178 -1.84 -6.60 -10.24
CA ALA A 178 -0.57 -6.09 -9.70
C ALA A 178 -0.77 -5.42 -8.33
N THR A 179 -1.78 -4.54 -8.21
CA THR A 179 -2.14 -3.88 -6.95
C THR A 179 -2.49 -4.89 -5.85
N LEU A 180 -3.30 -5.92 -6.14
CA LEU A 180 -3.66 -6.97 -5.17
C LEU A 180 -2.48 -7.88 -4.82
N GLN A 181 -1.60 -8.19 -5.78
CA GLN A 181 -0.36 -8.93 -5.50
C GLN A 181 0.57 -8.13 -4.60
N GLY A 182 0.75 -6.84 -4.88
CA GLY A 182 1.48 -5.90 -4.05
C GLY A 182 0.87 -5.79 -2.64
N LEU A 183 -0.46 -5.69 -2.53
CA LEU A 183 -1.16 -5.64 -1.24
C LEU A 183 -0.94 -6.93 -0.44
N ARG A 184 -1.07 -8.12 -1.07
CA ARG A 184 -0.79 -9.40 -0.41
C ARG A 184 0.66 -9.54 0.03
N TRP A 185 1.61 -9.05 -0.78
CA TRP A 185 3.02 -8.97 -0.37
C TRP A 185 3.16 -8.09 0.88
N LEU A 186 2.58 -6.88 0.85
CA LEU A 186 2.64 -5.93 1.96
C LEU A 186 2.09 -6.53 3.25
N LEU A 187 0.93 -7.21 3.20
CA LEU A 187 0.30 -7.85 4.36
C LEU A 187 1.13 -9.00 4.96
N ARG A 188 1.90 -9.72 4.13
CA ARG A 188 2.78 -10.80 4.60
C ARG A 188 4.07 -10.28 5.20
N THR A 189 4.51 -9.10 4.78
CA THR A 189 5.72 -8.44 5.28
C THR A 189 5.46 -7.58 6.51
N ALA A 190 4.21 -7.15 6.73
CA ALA A 190 3.77 -6.33 7.85
C ALA A 190 3.48 -7.11 9.15
#